data_AF-A0A3N5ZPM7-F1
#
_entry.id   AF-A0A3N5ZPM7-F1
#
_cell.length_a   1.000
_cell.length_b   1.000
_cell.length_c   1.000
_cell.angle_alpha   90.00
_cell.angle_beta   90.00
_cell.angle_gamma   90.00
#
_symmetry.space_group_name_H-M   'P 1'
#
loop_
_entity.id
_entity.type
_entity.pdbx_description
1 polymer ?
#
loop_
_entity_poly.entity_id
_entity_poly.type
_entity_poly.pdbx_seq_one_letter_code
_entity_poly.pdbx_strand_id
1 'polypeptide(L)'
;MLLKIVMKRGRALILLSCWLSVFGGNSQAPPARATGGTKAAAARPNIVLITIDTLRADRLGCYGYSSADTPNIDRLAAGGIRFKTTVAQVPLTLPSHATILTGALPT
;
A
#
# COMPACT_ATOMS: atom_id res chain seq x y z
N MET A 1 -14.00 14.31 -8.04
CA MET A 1 -14.47 14.92 -9.31
C MET A 1 -13.22 15.48 -9.98
N LEU A 2 -12.66 14.98 -11.08
CA LEU A 2 -13.20 14.24 -12.21
C LEU A 2 -12.11 13.31 -12.79
N LEU A 3 -12.51 12.07 -13.04
CA LEU A 3 -11.76 11.00 -13.71
C LEU A 3 -11.78 11.22 -15.24
N LYS A 4 -10.66 11.00 -15.94
CA LYS A 4 -10.62 10.41 -17.30
C LYS A 4 -9.18 10.17 -17.79
N ILE A 5 -8.72 8.92 -17.67
CA ILE A 5 -7.63 8.36 -18.48
C ILE A 5 -8.26 7.90 -19.79
N VAL A 6 -7.89 8.55 -20.90
CA VAL A 6 -8.21 8.13 -22.27
C VAL A 6 -7.09 7.20 -22.74
N MET A 7 -7.34 5.89 -22.74
CA MET A 7 -6.53 4.90 -23.44
C MET A 7 -6.87 4.94 -24.94
N LYS A 8 -5.85 5.13 -25.76
CA LYS A 8 -5.89 5.16 -27.24
C LYS A 8 -6.54 3.90 -27.81
N ARG A 9 -7.57 4.09 -28.63
CA ARG A 9 -8.23 3.07 -29.46
C ARG A 9 -7.33 2.65 -30.63
N GLY A 10 -6.85 1.42 -30.63
CA GLY A 10 -6.42 0.71 -31.83
C GLY A 10 -7.63 0.05 -32.50
N ARG A 11 -7.93 0.42 -33.74
CA ARG A 11 -8.98 -0.16 -34.60
C ARG A 11 -8.31 -1.05 -35.65
N ALA A 12 -8.66 -2.33 -35.70
CA ALA A 12 -8.56 -3.24 -36.85
C ALA A 12 -9.33 -4.52 -36.44
N LEU A 13 -10.63 -4.66 -36.72
CA LEU A 13 -11.23 -5.10 -37.98
C LEU A 13 -10.71 -6.47 -38.46
N ILE A 14 -11.15 -7.58 -37.85
CA ILE A 14 -11.24 -8.91 -38.51
C ILE A 14 -12.48 -9.68 -38.00
N LEU A 15 -13.46 -9.76 -38.90
CA LEU A 15 -14.37 -10.88 -39.23
C LEU A 15 -15.27 -11.53 -38.15
N LEU A 16 -16.54 -11.13 -38.28
CA LEU A 16 -17.75 -11.93 -38.17
C LEU A 16 -17.58 -13.39 -38.66
N SER A 17 -17.67 -14.37 -37.76
CA SER A 17 -18.00 -15.76 -38.12
C SER A 17 -18.68 -16.52 -36.98
N CYS A 18 -19.83 -17.10 -37.33
CA CYS A 18 -20.39 -18.35 -36.80
C CYS A 18 -20.84 -18.44 -35.34
N TRP A 19 -22.16 -18.35 -35.19
CA TRP A 19 -22.95 -19.30 -34.40
C TRP A 19 -22.39 -20.73 -34.48
N LEU A 20 -22.14 -21.37 -33.34
CA LEU A 20 -22.62 -22.71 -32.92
C LEU A 20 -21.77 -23.17 -31.73
N SER A 21 -22.38 -23.27 -30.55
CA SER A 21 -22.15 -24.33 -29.55
C SER A 21 -22.90 -23.97 -28.26
N VAL A 22 -24.23 -23.94 -28.37
CA VAL A 22 -25.06 -24.60 -27.35
C VAL A 22 -24.76 -26.09 -27.48
N PHE A 23 -24.52 -26.76 -26.35
CA PHE A 23 -24.26 -28.19 -26.10
C PHE A 23 -22.86 -28.47 -25.56
N GLY A 24 -22.79 -28.63 -24.23
CA GLY A 24 -21.58 -29.12 -23.58
C GLY A 24 -21.68 -29.18 -22.06
N GLY A 25 -22.51 -30.08 -21.53
CA GLY A 25 -22.26 -30.79 -20.27
C GLY A 25 -22.29 -29.98 -18.97
N ASN A 26 -23.46 -29.95 -18.35
CA ASN A 26 -23.62 -29.56 -16.95
C ASN A 26 -23.14 -30.71 -16.04
N SER A 27 -21.88 -30.66 -15.60
CA SER A 27 -21.35 -31.56 -14.56
C SER A 27 -21.09 -30.74 -13.30
N GLN A 28 -22.15 -30.43 -12.54
CA GLN A 28 -21.97 -29.91 -11.18
C GLN A 28 -21.52 -31.06 -10.28
N ALA A 29 -20.24 -31.06 -9.93
CA ALA A 29 -19.73 -31.85 -8.81
C ALA A 29 -20.45 -31.39 -7.52
N PRO A 30 -20.79 -32.31 -6.60
CA PRO A 30 -21.42 -31.94 -5.34
C PRO A 30 -20.54 -30.93 -4.60
N PRO A 31 -21.12 -29.90 -3.95
CA PRO A 31 -20.34 -28.94 -3.18
C PRO A 31 -19.56 -29.72 -2.11
N ALA A 32 -18.24 -29.73 -2.25
CA ALA A 32 -17.35 -30.25 -1.22
C ALA A 32 -17.75 -29.60 0.09
N ARG A 33 -18.14 -30.44 1.05
CA ARG A 33 -18.52 -30.05 2.41
C ARG A 33 -17.42 -29.10 2.89
N ALA A 34 -17.75 -27.81 3.02
CA ALA A 34 -16.84 -26.84 3.59
C ALA A 34 -16.58 -27.30 5.02
N THR A 35 -15.50 -28.05 5.22
CA THR A 35 -14.86 -28.20 6.51
C THR A 35 -14.57 -26.77 6.92
N GLY A 36 -15.39 -26.25 7.83
CA GLY A 36 -15.23 -24.92 8.38
C GLY A 36 -13.81 -24.81 8.89
N GLY A 37 -12.95 -24.21 8.06
CA GLY A 37 -11.59 -23.90 8.43
C GLY A 37 -11.72 -22.97 9.61
N THR A 38 -11.37 -23.47 10.79
CA THR A 38 -11.11 -22.62 11.93
C THR A 38 -10.12 -21.57 11.44
N LYS A 39 -10.58 -20.33 11.27
CA LYS A 39 -9.73 -19.21 10.89
C LYS A 39 -8.65 -19.14 11.96
N ALA A 40 -7.46 -19.65 11.64
CA ALA A 40 -6.31 -19.59 12.52
C ALA A 40 -6.22 -18.15 13.01
N ALA A 41 -6.28 -17.95 14.33
CA ALA A 41 -6.20 -16.63 14.91
C ALA A 41 -4.95 -15.97 14.35
N ALA A 42 -5.12 -14.89 13.58
CA ALA A 42 -4.01 -14.24 12.90
C ALA A 42 -2.96 -13.91 13.96
N ALA A 43 -1.73 -14.40 13.77
CA ALA A 43 -0.65 -14.17 14.71
C ALA A 43 -0.51 -12.66 14.94
N ARG A 44 -0.36 -12.26 16.21
CA ARG A 44 -0.19 -10.85 16.56
C ARG A 44 1.09 -10.33 15.90
N PRO A 45 1.04 -9.22 15.14
CA PRO A 45 2.25 -8.70 14.51
C PRO A 45 3.20 -8.13 15.56
N ASN A 46 4.50 -8.31 15.33
CA ASN A 46 5.53 -7.56 16.06
C ASN A 46 5.58 -6.12 15.51
N ILE A 47 5.72 -5.14 16.40
CA ILE A 47 5.78 -3.73 16.03
C ILE A 47 7.13 -3.17 16.47
N VAL A 48 7.85 -2.56 15.52
CA VAL A 48 9.11 -1.85 15.77
C VAL A 48 8.93 -0.39 15.38
N LEU A 49 9.09 0.50 16.36
CA LEU A 49 9.08 1.95 16.14
C LEU A 49 10.52 2.45 16.00
N ILE A 50 10.84 3.04 14.85
CA ILE A 50 12.14 3.67 14.56
C ILE A 50 11.92 5.17 14.45
N THR A 51 12.55 5.95 15.33
CA THR A 51 12.58 7.41 15.26
C THR A 51 13.98 7.90 14.92
N ILE A 52 14.08 8.99 14.16
CA ILE A 52 15.35 9.64 13.81
C ILE A 52 15.24 11.09 14.23
N ASP A 53 16.12 11.53 15.12
CA ASP A 53 16.12 12.90 15.61
C ASP A 53 16.58 13.89 14.54
N THR A 54 15.95 15.06 14.50
CA THR A 54 16.25 16.16 13.56
C THR A 54 16.20 15.81 12.06
N LEU A 55 15.52 14.72 11.67
CA LEU A 55 15.42 14.31 10.27
C LEU A 55 14.52 15.23 9.46
N ARG A 56 15.06 15.75 8.36
CA ARG A 56 14.31 16.56 7.39
C ARG A 56 13.84 15.71 6.21
N ALA A 57 12.58 15.86 5.82
CA ALA A 57 12.01 15.15 4.68
C ALA A 57 12.75 15.46 3.38
N ASP A 58 13.14 16.71 3.14
CA ASP A 58 13.84 17.15 1.92
C ASP A 58 15.30 16.67 1.81
N ARG A 59 15.78 15.88 2.78
CA ARG A 59 17.13 15.27 2.78
C ARG A 59 17.13 13.76 2.54
N LEU A 60 15.97 13.20 2.21
CA LEU A 60 15.81 11.77 1.95
C LEU A 60 15.62 11.49 0.45
N GLY A 61 16.23 10.40 -0.02
CA GLY A 61 16.17 9.98 -1.43
C GLY A 61 14.74 9.75 -1.90
N CYS A 62 13.95 9.07 -1.08
CA CYS A 62 12.55 8.80 -1.39
C CYS A 62 11.74 10.09 -1.55
N TYR A 63 12.05 11.18 -0.86
CA TYR A 63 11.37 12.48 -1.02
C TYR A 63 11.94 13.33 -2.17
N GLY A 64 12.88 12.81 -2.96
CA GLY A 64 13.41 13.43 -4.17
C GLY A 64 14.79 14.06 -4.02
N TYR A 65 15.47 13.89 -2.87
CA TYR A 65 16.84 14.38 -2.71
C TYR A 65 17.82 13.42 -3.40
N SER A 66 18.22 13.74 -4.63
CA SER A 66 19.06 12.88 -5.48
C SER A 66 20.46 12.61 -4.92
N SER A 67 20.94 13.45 -4.00
CA SER A 67 22.25 13.26 -3.34
C SER A 67 22.14 12.53 -2.00
N ALA A 68 20.95 12.02 -1.62
CA ALA A 68 20.81 11.18 -0.42
C ALA A 68 21.39 9.79 -0.67
N ASP A 69 22.20 9.29 0.27
CA ASP A 69 22.55 7.87 0.34
C ASP A 69 21.72 7.19 1.44
N THR A 70 20.47 6.84 1.11
CA THR A 70 19.48 6.29 2.06
C THR A 70 18.84 4.98 1.61
N PRO A 71 19.59 3.98 1.11
CA PRO A 71 19.03 2.81 0.41
C PRO A 71 18.06 1.98 1.28
N ASN A 72 18.28 1.93 2.60
CA ASN A 72 17.41 1.21 3.51
C ASN A 72 16.06 1.93 3.73
N ILE A 73 16.08 3.25 3.89
CA ILE A 73 14.87 4.07 4.05
C ILE A 73 14.08 4.08 2.75
N ASP A 74 14.78 4.18 1.61
CA ASP A 74 14.15 4.22 0.29
C ASP A 74 13.46 2.90 -0.05
N ARG A 75 14.09 1.76 0.29
CA ARG A 75 13.48 0.43 0.19
C ARG A 75 12.25 0.27 1.10
N LEU A 76 12.33 0.78 2.34
CA LEU A 76 11.18 0.81 3.26
C LEU A 76 10.02 1.65 2.70
N ALA A 77 10.32 2.82 2.13
CA ALA A 77 9.33 3.70 1.52
C ALA A 77 8.69 3.09 0.25
N ALA A 78 9.46 2.34 -0.55
CA ALA A 78 8.97 1.68 -1.76
C ALA A 78 8.12 0.44 -1.47
N GLY A 79 8.46 -0.32 -0.42
CA GLY A 79 7.71 -1.52 0.00
C GLY A 79 6.56 -1.25 0.97
N GLY A 80 6.45 -0.04 1.51
CA GLY A 80 5.49 0.34 2.54
C GLY A 80 4.55 1.47 2.13
N ILE A 81 3.86 2.02 3.12
CA ILE A 81 3.05 3.23 2.96
C ILE A 81 3.88 4.43 3.42
N ARG A 82 4.06 5.40 2.51
CA ARG A 82 4.75 6.64 2.80
C ARG A 82 3.76 7.81 2.85
N PHE A 83 3.78 8.56 3.94
CA PHE A 83 3.04 9.80 4.08
C PHE A 83 3.81 10.94 3.41
N LYS A 84 3.20 11.63 2.45
CA LYS A 84 3.84 12.76 1.76
C LYS A 84 4.05 13.97 2.68
N THR A 85 3.12 14.18 3.62
CA THR A 85 3.11 15.32 4.53
C THR A 85 2.88 14.81 5.95
N THR A 86 3.94 14.86 6.75
CA THR A 86 3.91 14.56 8.19
C THR A 86 4.71 15.65 8.89
N VAL A 87 4.10 16.32 9.86
CA VAL A 87 4.68 17.48 10.54
C VAL A 87 4.78 17.16 12.03
N ALA A 88 5.91 17.49 12.65
CA ALA A 88 6.06 17.39 14.09
C ALA A 88 5.13 18.40 14.77
N GLN A 89 4.48 18.00 15.87
CA GLN A 89 3.60 18.91 16.62
C GLN A 89 4.37 20.11 17.19
N VAL A 90 5.64 19.88 17.52
CA VAL A 90 6.59 20.90 17.97
C VAL A 90 7.99 20.52 17.50
N PRO A 91 8.82 21.46 17.01
CA PRO A 91 10.17 21.19 16.52
C PRO A 91 11.19 21.07 17.68
N LEU A 92 10.85 20.31 18.72
CA LEU A 92 11.69 20.04 19.89
C LEU A 92 11.70 18.54 20.17
N THR A 93 12.90 17.96 20.32
CA THR A 93 13.11 16.51 20.40
C THR A 93 12.30 15.85 21.51
N LEU A 94 12.39 16.37 22.74
CA LEU A 94 11.71 15.79 23.90
C LEU A 94 10.18 15.78 23.76
N PRO A 95 9.51 16.93 23.56
CA PRO A 95 8.05 16.93 23.45
C PRO A 95 7.56 16.23 22.17
N SER A 96 8.33 16.21 21.07
CA SER A 96 7.98 15.43 19.88
C SER A 96 7.95 13.92 20.18
N HIS A 97 8.96 13.39 20.87
CA HIS A 97 8.98 11.97 21.26
C HIS A 97 7.90 11.65 22.31
N ALA A 98 7.66 12.56 23.26
CA ALA A 98 6.59 12.42 24.24
C ALA A 98 5.22 12.29 23.54
N THR A 99 4.93 13.14 22.54
CA THR A 99 3.70 13.04 21.75
C THR A 99 3.59 11.72 20.98
N ILE A 100 4.68 11.22 20.39
CA ILE A 100 4.67 9.93 19.67
C ILE A 100 4.32 8.77 20.63
N LEU A 101 4.89 8.76 21.83
CA LEU A 101 4.73 7.66 22.78
C LEU A 101 3.43 7.71 23.58
N THR A 102 2.92 8.92 23.86
CA THR A 102 1.71 9.11 24.69
C THR A 102 0.45 9.35 23.87
N GLY A 103 0.58 9.77 22.60
CA GLY A 103 -0.55 10.24 21.80
C GLY A 103 -1.12 11.60 22.27
N ALA A 104 -0.48 12.27 23.23
CA ALA A 104 -0.92 13.56 23.78
C ALA A 104 -0.23 14.74 23.08
N LEU A 105 -0.96 15.82 22.86
CA LEU A 105 -0.40 17.06 22.34
C LEU A 105 0.38 17.81 23.44
N PRO A 106 1.44 18.55 23.08
CA PRO A 106 2.13 19.44 24.01
C PRO A 106 1.19 20.54 24.52
N THR A 107 1.28 20.86 25.82
CA THR A 107 0.55 21.96 26.49
C THR A 107 1.39 23.21 26.64
#